data_AF-A0AAW8SQ53-F1
#
_entry.id   AF-A0AAW8SQ53-F1
#
_cell.length_a   1.000
_cell.length_b   1.000
_cell.length_c   1.000
_cell.angle_alpha   90.00
_cell.angle_beta   90.00
_cell.angle_gamma   90.00
#
_symmetry.space_group_name_H-M   'P 1'
#
loop_
_entity.id
_entity.type
_entity.pdbx_description
1 polymer ?
#
loop_
_entity_poly.entity_id
_entity_poly.type
_entity_poly.pdbx_seq_one_letter_code
_entity_poly.pdbx_strand_id
1 'polypeptide(L)'
;MDINLNDLELMTFAEASIRWNKERTYVFQQYVKYRQKFFEGSTATVGNGKKQTYIITREGMEYLMGETEAEANKGLWLVRRHKDWTYVTYEKKVDSEAESQGLITQLITDESNGKIQQIVFDVFQENPRRARVTLEKNIIYTYEKIKKRKID
;
A
#
# COMPACT_ATOMS: atom_id res chain seq x y z
N MET A 1 16.84 -15.01 18.03
CA MET A 1 17.29 -14.31 16.81
C MET A 1 16.03 -14.09 16.00
N ASP A 2 15.43 -12.91 16.11
CA ASP A 2 14.19 -12.58 15.40
C ASP A 2 14.55 -12.28 13.94
N ILE A 3 14.12 -13.16 13.04
CA ILE A 3 14.24 -12.93 11.60
C ILE A 3 13.08 -12.03 11.20
N ASN A 4 13.37 -10.76 10.91
CA ASN A 4 12.36 -9.84 10.41
C ASN A 4 12.06 -10.17 8.94
N LEU A 5 10.85 -10.65 8.66
CA LEU A 5 10.41 -11.05 7.33
C LEU A 5 10.46 -9.90 6.30
N ASN A 6 10.38 -8.65 6.78
CA ASN A 6 10.49 -7.46 5.92
C ASN A 6 11.90 -7.26 5.36
N ASP A 7 12.94 -7.67 6.09
CA ASP A 7 14.34 -7.59 5.62
C ASP A 7 14.64 -8.67 4.57
N LEU A 8 13.79 -9.69 4.48
CA LEU A 8 13.89 -10.79 3.50
C LEU A 8 12.99 -10.58 2.28
N GLU A 9 12.27 -9.46 2.20
CA GLU A 9 11.28 -9.17 1.15
C GLU A 9 10.24 -10.30 0.94
N LEU A 10 9.96 -11.04 2.02
CA LEU A 10 9.00 -12.13 2.04
C LEU A 10 7.64 -11.61 2.51
N MET A 11 6.59 -12.08 1.87
CA MET A 11 5.23 -11.74 2.21
C MET A 11 4.32 -12.95 2.05
N THR A 12 3.24 -13.01 2.82
CA THR A 12 2.24 -14.07 2.64
C THR A 12 1.54 -13.92 1.29
N PHE A 13 1.01 -15.01 0.73
CA PHE A 13 0.24 -14.95 -0.52
C PHE A 13 -0.93 -13.96 -0.47
N ALA A 14 -1.56 -13.84 0.70
CA ALA A 14 -2.64 -12.89 0.93
C ALA A 14 -2.14 -11.43 0.85
N GLU A 15 -1.02 -11.13 1.52
CA GLU A 15 -0.39 -9.81 1.49
C GLU A 15 0.10 -9.46 0.08
N ALA A 16 0.78 -10.39 -0.60
CA ALA A 16 1.23 -10.22 -1.98
C ALA A 16 0.07 -9.84 -2.91
N SER A 17 -1.04 -10.58 -2.81
CA SER A 17 -2.23 -10.31 -3.62
C SER A 17 -2.76 -8.89 -3.38
N ILE A 18 -2.81 -8.44 -2.13
CA ILE A 18 -3.28 -7.09 -1.76
C ILE A 18 -2.32 -6.00 -2.24
N ARG A 19 -0.99 -6.22 -2.11
CA ARG A 19 0.03 -5.26 -2.56
C ARG A 19 -0.05 -4.98 -4.06
N TRP A 20 -0.39 -5.99 -4.87
CA TRP A 20 -0.62 -5.87 -6.33
C TRP A 20 -2.08 -5.58 -6.71
N ASN A 21 -2.91 -5.15 -5.77
CA ASN A 21 -4.30 -4.77 -6.04
C ASN A 21 -5.14 -5.91 -6.66
N LYS A 22 -4.84 -7.15 -6.27
CA LYS A 22 -5.60 -8.36 -6.61
C LYS A 22 -6.50 -8.78 -5.46
N GLU A 23 -7.39 -9.73 -5.76
CA GLU A 23 -8.23 -10.38 -4.76
C GLU A 23 -7.35 -11.20 -3.81
N ARG A 24 -7.68 -11.24 -2.51
CA ARG A 24 -6.82 -11.80 -1.44
C ARG A 24 -6.35 -13.22 -1.74
N THR A 25 -7.16 -14.04 -2.40
CA THR A 25 -6.81 -15.43 -2.72
C THR A 25 -6.15 -15.61 -4.08
N TYR A 26 -5.90 -14.54 -4.84
CA TYR A 26 -5.39 -14.59 -6.22
C TYR A 26 -4.10 -15.41 -6.34
N VAL A 27 -3.06 -15.08 -5.55
CA VAL A 27 -1.77 -15.78 -5.64
C VAL A 27 -1.91 -17.25 -5.27
N PHE A 28 -2.73 -17.56 -4.26
CA PHE A 28 -3.02 -18.95 -3.88
C PHE A 28 -3.71 -19.72 -5.01
N GLN A 29 -4.71 -19.12 -5.67
CA GLN A 29 -5.38 -19.72 -6.81
C GLN A 29 -4.42 -19.94 -7.98
N GLN A 30 -3.53 -18.98 -8.26
CA GLN A 30 -2.49 -19.15 -9.29
C GLN A 30 -1.51 -20.25 -8.93
N TYR A 31 -1.09 -20.35 -7.68
CA TYR A 31 -0.16 -21.38 -7.21
C TYR A 31 -0.74 -22.79 -7.36
N VAL A 32 -2.02 -22.97 -7.04
CA VAL A 32 -2.71 -24.27 -7.18
C VAL A 32 -2.95 -24.65 -8.64
N LYS A 33 -3.35 -23.68 -9.49
CA LYS A 33 -3.74 -23.96 -10.89
C LYS A 33 -2.57 -23.94 -11.87
N TYR A 34 -1.58 -23.08 -11.63
CA TYR A 34 -0.52 -22.74 -12.59
C TYR A 34 0.84 -22.61 -11.89
N ARG A 35 1.24 -23.67 -11.17
CA ARG A 35 2.50 -23.69 -10.42
C ARG A 35 3.74 -23.40 -11.28
N GLN A 36 3.69 -23.73 -12.57
CA GLN A 36 4.75 -23.46 -13.54
C GLN A 36 5.00 -21.96 -13.81
N LYS A 37 4.08 -21.07 -13.41
CA LYS A 37 4.28 -19.61 -13.52
C LYS A 37 5.18 -19.05 -12.42
N PHE A 38 5.45 -19.83 -11.38
CA PHE A 38 6.34 -19.45 -10.30
C PHE A 38 7.71 -20.05 -10.57
N PHE A 39 8.75 -19.22 -10.55
CA PHE A 39 10.12 -19.72 -10.70
C PHE A 39 10.61 -20.38 -9.40
N GLU A 40 11.63 -21.21 -9.51
CA GLU A 40 12.15 -21.98 -8.38
C GLU A 40 12.70 -21.07 -7.27
N GLY A 41 12.37 -21.37 -6.01
CA GLY A 41 12.79 -20.54 -4.86
C GLY A 41 11.96 -19.27 -4.62
N SER A 42 11.05 -18.89 -5.54
CA SER A 42 10.18 -17.71 -5.37
C SER A 42 9.10 -17.88 -4.29
N THR A 43 8.76 -19.13 -3.96
CA THR A 43 7.71 -19.46 -2.99
C THR A 43 8.23 -20.46 -1.97
N ALA A 44 7.76 -20.33 -0.74
CA ALA A 44 8.02 -21.29 0.32
C ALA A 44 6.76 -21.48 1.17
N THR A 45 6.73 -22.58 1.91
CA THR A 45 5.67 -22.87 2.88
C THR A 45 6.31 -22.94 4.25
N VAL A 46 5.78 -22.17 5.20
CA VAL A 46 6.27 -22.12 6.57
C VAL A 46 5.16 -22.60 7.51
N GLY A 47 5.51 -23.51 8.42
CA GLY A 47 4.61 -24.05 9.44
C GLY A 47 4.52 -25.58 9.44
N ASN A 48 4.07 -26.14 10.57
CA ASN A 48 3.92 -27.58 10.76
C ASN A 48 2.42 -27.97 10.81
N GLY A 49 2.05 -29.00 10.05
CA GLY A 49 0.71 -29.61 10.11
C GLY A 49 -0.43 -28.72 9.59
N LYS A 50 -1.46 -28.49 10.43
CA LYS A 50 -2.76 -27.88 10.04
C LYS A 50 -2.74 -26.36 9.76
N LYS A 51 -1.62 -25.67 9.96
CA LYS A 51 -1.46 -24.23 9.69
C LYS A 51 -0.22 -24.00 8.83
N GLN A 52 -0.36 -24.20 7.53
CA GLN A 52 0.66 -23.87 6.55
C GLN A 52 0.45 -22.43 6.07
N THR A 53 1.50 -21.62 6.19
CA THR A 53 1.52 -20.26 5.64
C THR A 53 2.33 -20.28 4.36
N TYR A 54 1.69 -19.91 3.25
CA TYR A 54 2.37 -19.76 1.97
C TYR A 54 2.95 -18.36 1.86
N ILE A 55 4.25 -18.31 1.56
CA ILE A 55 5.01 -17.07 1.41
C ILE A 55 5.61 -17.01 0.00
N ILE A 56 5.73 -15.78 -0.51
CA ILE A 56 6.33 -15.45 -1.80
C ILE A 56 7.30 -14.29 -1.61
N THR A 57 8.39 -14.28 -2.38
CA THR A 57 9.30 -13.13 -2.46
C THR A 57 8.69 -12.01 -3.30
N ARG A 58 9.14 -10.77 -3.10
CA ARG A 58 8.78 -9.65 -3.98
C ARG A 58 9.09 -10.00 -5.44
N GLU A 59 10.31 -10.44 -5.74
CA GLU A 59 10.73 -10.83 -7.09
C GLU A 59 9.83 -11.93 -7.69
N GLY A 60 9.43 -12.91 -6.87
CA GLY A 60 8.48 -13.95 -7.23
C GLY A 60 7.14 -13.41 -7.70
N MET A 61 6.64 -12.40 -6.97
CA MET A 61 5.39 -11.73 -7.30
C MET A 61 5.52 -10.87 -8.56
N GLU A 62 6.63 -10.13 -8.71
CA GLU A 62 6.91 -9.33 -9.89
C GLU A 62 6.99 -10.18 -11.16
N TYR A 63 7.65 -11.34 -11.09
CA TYR A 63 7.71 -12.28 -12.18
C TYR A 63 6.31 -12.84 -12.55
N LEU A 64 5.53 -13.24 -11.54
CA LEU A 64 4.16 -13.73 -11.75
C LEU A 64 3.27 -12.69 -12.44
N MET A 65 3.45 -11.43 -12.07
CA MET A 65 2.60 -10.32 -12.50
C MET A 65 3.08 -9.64 -13.79
N GLY A 66 4.37 -9.71 -14.09
CA GLY A 66 5.00 -8.96 -15.18
C GLY A 66 5.04 -7.44 -14.92
N GLU A 67 4.82 -7.00 -13.69
CA GLU A 67 4.89 -5.60 -13.25
C GLU A 67 5.47 -5.54 -11.83
N THR A 68 6.28 -4.51 -11.57
CA THR A 68 6.82 -4.20 -10.23
C THR A 68 5.73 -3.78 -9.25
N GLU A 69 6.03 -3.82 -7.95
CA GLU A 69 5.09 -3.32 -6.93
C GLU A 69 4.75 -1.83 -7.19
N ALA A 70 5.74 -1.04 -7.57
CA ALA A 70 5.58 0.39 -7.86
C ALA A 70 4.65 0.61 -9.08
N GLU A 71 4.87 -0.13 -10.17
CA GLU A 71 4.02 -0.06 -11.38
C GLU A 71 2.58 -0.47 -11.08
N ALA A 72 2.39 -1.53 -10.29
CA ALA A 72 1.07 -1.98 -9.89
C ALA A 72 0.30 -0.92 -9.07
N ASN A 73 1.02 -0.06 -8.35
CA ASN A 73 0.48 0.97 -7.45
C ASN A 73 0.49 2.40 -8.01
N LYS A 74 1.03 2.59 -9.22
CA LYS A 74 1.13 3.89 -9.88
C LYS A 74 -0.23 4.61 -9.97
N GLY A 75 -0.29 5.84 -9.46
CA GLY A 75 -1.47 6.69 -9.43
C GLY A 75 -2.63 6.17 -8.57
N LEU A 76 -2.40 5.21 -7.67
CA LEU A 76 -3.42 4.64 -6.80
C LEU A 76 -3.47 5.26 -5.39
N TRP A 77 -2.58 6.20 -5.08
CA TRP A 77 -2.64 6.93 -3.82
C TRP A 77 -3.22 8.31 -4.06
N LEU A 78 -4.33 8.61 -3.39
CA LEU A 78 -5.06 9.85 -3.57
C LEU A 78 -4.90 10.73 -2.35
N VAL A 79 -4.24 11.88 -2.54
CA VAL A 79 -4.08 12.93 -1.53
C VAL A 79 -5.16 13.99 -1.75
N ARG A 80 -5.85 14.36 -0.68
CA ARG A 80 -6.85 15.43 -0.67
C ARG A 80 -6.63 16.40 0.46
N ARG A 81 -6.94 17.67 0.21
CA ARG A 81 -7.09 18.72 1.22
C ARG A 81 -8.54 19.11 1.32
N HIS A 82 -9.09 19.08 2.52
CA HIS A 82 -10.44 19.47 2.84
C HIS A 82 -10.44 20.75 3.66
N LYS A 83 -11.43 21.60 3.41
CA LYS A 83 -11.83 22.67 4.31
C LYS A 83 -13.19 22.31 4.90
N ASP A 84 -13.30 22.34 6.23
CA ASP A 84 -14.53 22.02 6.98
C ASP A 84 -15.12 20.64 6.63
N TRP A 85 -14.25 19.63 6.40
CA TRP A 85 -14.58 18.25 5.97
C TRP A 85 -15.38 18.10 4.65
N THR A 86 -15.91 19.19 4.12
CA THR A 86 -16.94 19.17 3.08
C THR A 86 -16.35 19.59 1.73
N TYR A 87 -15.43 20.56 1.75
CA TYR A 87 -14.90 21.16 0.52
C TYR A 87 -13.52 20.62 0.21
N VAL A 88 -13.43 19.81 -0.84
CA VAL A 88 -12.14 19.41 -1.42
C VAL A 88 -11.55 20.61 -2.15
N THR A 89 -10.44 21.10 -1.63
CA THR A 89 -9.71 22.28 -2.15
C THR A 89 -8.46 21.90 -2.95
N TYR A 90 -8.01 20.66 -2.79
CA TYR A 90 -6.87 20.10 -3.50
C TYR A 90 -7.06 18.60 -3.63
N GLU A 91 -6.72 18.06 -4.79
CA GLU A 91 -6.68 16.63 -5.05
C GLU A 91 -5.48 16.31 -5.94
N LYS A 92 -4.69 15.31 -5.57
CA LYS A 92 -3.58 14.81 -6.39
C LYS A 92 -3.39 13.32 -6.20
N LYS A 93 -3.11 12.63 -7.31
CA LYS A 93 -2.69 11.23 -7.31
C LYS A 93 -1.17 11.13 -7.25
N VAL A 94 -0.68 10.19 -6.47
CA VAL A 94 0.74 9.84 -6.28
C VAL A 94 0.91 8.32 -6.33
N ASP A 95 2.16 7.87 -6.32
CA ASP A 95 2.49 6.48 -6.63
C ASP A 95 2.71 5.62 -5.38
N SER A 96 2.88 6.24 -4.20
CA SER A 96 3.11 5.52 -2.94
C SER A 96 2.53 6.22 -1.69
N GLU A 97 2.44 5.47 -0.58
CA GLU A 97 2.11 6.00 0.75
C GLU A 97 3.16 7.02 1.21
N ALA A 98 4.44 6.71 0.99
CA ALA A 98 5.55 7.58 1.35
C ALA A 98 5.48 8.93 0.61
N GLU A 99 5.18 8.90 -0.70
CA GLU A 99 4.94 10.12 -1.47
C GLU A 99 3.72 10.89 -0.98
N SER A 100 2.66 10.18 -0.55
CA SER A 100 1.46 10.83 0.01
C SER A 100 1.79 11.57 1.30
N GLN A 101 2.54 10.94 2.20
CA GLN A 101 2.97 11.53 3.47
C GLN A 101 3.94 12.69 3.24
N GLY A 102 4.90 12.55 2.32
CA GLY A 102 5.82 13.60 1.93
C GLY A 102 5.11 14.82 1.34
N LEU A 103 4.15 14.59 0.43
CA LEU A 103 3.36 15.66 -0.17
C LEU A 103 2.51 16.41 0.86
N ILE A 104 1.84 15.71 1.75
CA ILE A 104 1.06 16.35 2.83
C ILE A 104 1.98 17.15 3.76
N THR A 105 3.14 16.58 4.12
CA THR A 105 4.13 17.27 4.95
C THR A 105 4.60 18.56 4.31
N GLN A 106 4.90 18.52 3.00
CA GLN A 106 5.29 19.69 2.23
C GLN A 106 4.17 20.75 2.21
N LEU A 107 2.95 20.36 1.86
CA LEU A 107 1.79 21.27 1.82
C LEU A 107 1.55 21.96 3.17
N ILE A 108 1.64 21.21 4.27
CA ILE A 108 1.48 21.75 5.62
C ILE A 108 2.63 22.69 5.99
N THR A 109 3.86 22.33 5.62
CA THR A 109 5.05 23.16 5.89
C THR A 109 4.96 24.49 5.14
N ASP A 110 4.56 24.45 3.87
CA ASP A 110 4.37 25.63 3.02
C ASP A 110 3.24 26.53 3.57
N GLU A 111 2.09 25.95 3.94
CA GLU A 111 0.95 26.72 4.49
C GLU A 111 1.23 27.31 5.89
N SER A 112 2.08 26.65 6.68
CA SER A 112 2.45 27.12 8.02
C SER A 112 3.68 28.03 8.04
N ASN A 113 4.31 28.32 6.89
CA ASN A 113 5.61 28.98 6.80
C ASN A 113 6.66 28.31 7.73
N GLY A 114 6.66 26.98 7.80
CA GLY A 114 7.59 26.19 8.62
C GLY A 114 7.34 26.22 10.13
N LYS A 115 6.19 26.73 10.60
CA LYS A 115 5.89 26.82 12.04
C LYS A 115 5.46 25.51 12.70
N ILE A 116 5.02 24.53 11.90
CA ILE A 116 4.59 23.23 12.42
C ILE A 116 5.79 22.29 12.48
N GLN A 117 6.18 21.89 13.69
CA GLN A 117 7.36 21.05 13.92
C GLN A 117 7.05 19.54 13.92
N GLN A 118 5.79 19.16 14.15
CA GLN A 118 5.38 17.76 14.19
C GLN A 118 4.05 17.55 13.49
N ILE A 119 4.05 16.64 12.52
CA ILE A 119 2.86 16.21 11.79
C ILE A 119 2.59 14.76 12.20
N VAL A 120 1.39 14.51 12.74
CA VAL A 120 0.97 13.17 13.16
C VAL A 120 -0.11 12.70 12.20
N PHE A 121 0.14 11.55 11.55
CA PHE A 121 -0.82 10.89 10.69
C PHE A 121 -1.68 9.94 11.53
N ASP A 122 -2.98 10.20 11.57
CA ASP A 122 -3.99 9.35 12.19
C ASP A 122 -4.49 8.33 11.15
N VAL A 123 -4.05 7.08 11.27
CA VAL A 123 -4.50 5.96 10.43
C VAL A 123 -5.83 5.44 10.99
N PHE A 124 -6.93 5.71 10.30
CA PHE A 124 -8.26 5.34 10.75
C PHE A 124 -8.85 4.14 9.98
N GLN A 125 -8.19 3.69 8.90
CA GLN A 125 -8.57 2.49 8.17
C GLN A 125 -7.33 1.81 7.58
N GLU A 126 -7.17 0.50 7.84
CA GLU A 126 -6.02 -0.27 7.33
C GLU A 126 -6.23 -0.84 5.92
N ASN A 127 -7.47 -1.19 5.56
CA ASN A 127 -7.79 -1.84 4.28
C ASN A 127 -9.12 -1.33 3.67
N PRO A 128 -9.09 -0.59 2.55
CA PRO A 128 -7.92 0.10 2.00
C PRO A 128 -7.31 1.07 3.02
N ARG A 129 -6.00 1.26 2.96
CA ARG A 129 -5.24 2.16 3.84
C ARG A 129 -5.76 3.59 3.67
N ARG A 130 -6.14 4.22 4.78
CA ARG A 130 -6.54 5.64 4.87
C ARG A 130 -5.97 6.26 6.13
N ALA A 131 -5.42 7.46 5.96
CA ALA A 131 -4.99 8.27 7.08
C ALA A 131 -5.34 9.73 6.86
N ARG A 132 -5.29 10.50 7.95
CA ARG A 132 -5.56 11.93 7.95
C ARG A 132 -4.60 12.70 8.84
N VAL A 133 -4.52 14.00 8.56
CA VAL A 133 -3.89 15.00 9.43
C VAL A 133 -4.89 16.14 9.59
N THR A 134 -5.16 16.54 10.84
CA THR A 134 -6.07 17.65 11.15
C THR A 134 -5.27 18.83 11.70
N LEU A 135 -5.48 20.03 11.17
CA LEU A 135 -4.88 21.27 11.66
C LEU A 135 -5.92 22.14 12.39
N GLU A 136 -5.45 23.08 13.22
CA GLU A 136 -6.24 23.92 14.13
C GLU A 136 -7.33 24.81 13.48
N LYS A 137 -7.44 24.83 12.15
CA LYS A 137 -8.37 25.70 11.38
C LYS A 137 -9.36 24.93 10.50
N ASN A 138 -9.79 23.74 10.93
CA ASN A 138 -10.66 22.83 10.13
C ASN A 138 -10.09 22.46 8.75
N ILE A 139 -8.76 22.52 8.60
CA ILE A 139 -8.07 22.02 7.41
C ILE A 139 -7.70 20.57 7.70
N ILE A 140 -8.15 19.66 6.84
CA ILE A 140 -7.85 18.24 6.96
C ILE A 140 -7.14 17.79 5.69
N TYR A 141 -6.00 17.15 5.83
CA TYR A 141 -5.38 16.39 4.75
C TYR A 141 -5.71 14.93 4.92
N THR A 142 -6.05 14.26 3.83
CA THR A 142 -6.28 12.81 3.82
C THR A 142 -5.47 12.20 2.70
N TYR A 143 -4.95 10.99 2.92
CA TYR A 143 -4.56 10.13 1.82
C TYR A 143 -5.29 8.79 1.91
N GLU A 144 -5.65 8.25 0.76
CA GLU A 144 -6.26 6.92 0.66
C GLU A 144 -5.70 6.15 -0.53
N LYS A 145 -5.54 4.84 -0.35
CA LYS A 145 -5.28 3.94 -1.47
C LYS A 145 -6.60 3.63 -2.20
N ILE A 146 -6.73 4.11 -3.44
CA ILE A 146 -7.90 3.86 -4.29
C ILE A 146 -7.78 2.51 -5.01
N LYS A 147 -8.91 1.86 -5.27
CA LYS A 147 -8.93 0.63 -6.05
C LYS A 147 -8.62 0.92 -7.52
N LYS A 148 -7.73 0.13 -8.12
CA LYS A 148 -7.50 0.12 -9.58
C LYS A 148 -8.85 -0.19 -10.24
N ARG A 149 -9.43 0.76 -10.99
CA ARG A 149 -10.65 0.51 -11.77
C ARG A 149 -10.32 -0.57 -12.80
N LYS A 150 -11.14 -1.62 -12.90
CA LYS A 150 -11.08 -2.50 -14.08
C LYS A 150 -11.48 -1.63 -15.27
N ILE A 151 -10.54 -1.44 -16.19
CA ILE A 151 -10.86 -1.01 -17.54
C ILE A 151 -11.25 -2.32 -18.22
N ASP A 152 -12.55 -2.47 -18.49
CA ASP A 152 -13.09 -3.60 -19.26
C ASP A 152 -12.68 -3.48 -20.73
#